data_AF-A0A857KQJ0-F1
#
_entry.id   AF-A0A857KQJ0-F1
#
_cell.length_a   1.000
_cell.length_b   1.000
_cell.length_c   1.000
_cell.angle_alpha   90.00
_cell.angle_beta   90.00
_cell.angle_gamma   90.00
#
_symmetry.space_group_name_H-M   'P 1'
#
loop_
_entity.id
_entity.type
_entity.pdbx_description
1 polymer ?
#
loop_
_entity_poly.entity_id
_entity_poly.type
_entity_poly.pdbx_seq_one_letter_code
_entity_poly.pdbx_strand_id
1 'polypeptide(L)' 'MRTTGSRYRVFTDEQWERIAPLLPSNEVRRGHPFGDNRRVVEGIAHRDPVA' A
#
# COMPACT_ATOMS: atom_id res chain seq x y z
N MET A 1 -9.93 -18.42 8.66
CA MET A 1 -8.48 -18.41 8.96
C MET A 1 -7.98 -16.98 8.73
N ARG A 2 -7.82 -16.17 9.78
CA ARG A 2 -7.25 -14.82 9.63
C ARG A 2 -5.74 -14.98 9.71
N THR A 3 -5.07 -14.91 8.57
CA THR A 3 -3.61 -14.94 8.50
C THR A 3 -3.09 -13.76 9.29
N THR A 4 -2.31 -14.00 10.34
CA THR A 4 -1.56 -12.95 11.04
C THR A 4 -0.42 -12.51 10.12
N GLY A 5 -0.76 -11.85 9.00
CA GLY A 5 0.20 -11.14 8.19
C GLY A 5 0.87 -10.06 9.06
N SER A 6 2.13 -9.75 8.76
CA SER A 6 2.79 -8.53 9.26
C SER A 6 1.75 -7.42 9.34
N ARG A 7 1.62 -6.75 10.50
CA ARG A 7 0.52 -5.81 10.83
C ARG A 7 0.27 -4.69 9.79
N TYR A 8 1.12 -4.61 8.76
CA TYR A 8 1.10 -3.67 7.66
C TYR A 8 0.93 -4.29 6.27
N ARG A 9 0.77 -5.61 6.10
CA ARG A 9 0.54 -6.23 4.78
C ARG A 9 -0.93 -6.59 4.62
N VAL A 10 -1.70 -5.64 4.10
CA VAL A 10 -3.16 -5.75 3.94
C VAL A 10 -3.54 -6.39 2.61
N PHE A 11 -2.73 -6.24 1.57
CA PHE A 11 -3.02 -6.75 0.23
C PHE A 11 -2.16 -7.96 -0.11
N THR A 12 -2.76 -8.98 -0.74
CA THR A 12 -2.00 -10.03 -1.42
C THR A 12 -1.28 -9.48 -2.65
N ASP A 13 -0.35 -10.23 -3.21
CA ASP A 13 0.37 -9.81 -4.42
C ASP A 13 -0.59 -9.65 -5.61
N GLU A 14 -1.55 -10.57 -5.77
CA GLU A 14 -2.58 -10.49 -6.82
C GLU A 14 -3.51 -9.27 -6.66
N GLN A 15 -3.83 -8.89 -5.41
CA GLN A 15 -4.59 -7.68 -5.13
C GLN A 15 -3.75 -6.44 -5.44
N TRP A 16 -2.47 -6.46 -5.07
CA TRP A 16 -1.55 -5.38 -5.32
C TRP A 16 -1.33 -5.13 -6.82
N GLU A 17 -1.23 -6.18 -7.64
CA GLU A 17 -1.12 -6.07 -9.10
C GLU A 17 -2.29 -5.30 -9.75
N ARG A 18 -3.48 -5.35 -9.14
CA ARG A 18 -4.65 -4.60 -9.60
C ARG A 18 -4.64 -3.15 -9.11
N ILE A 19 -4.06 -2.90 -7.93
CA ILE A 19 -4.01 -1.58 -7.30
C ILE A 19 -2.87 -0.73 -7.86
N ALA A 20 -1.68 -1.31 -8.02
CA ALA A 20 -0.46 -0.60 -8.40
C ALA A 20 -0.61 0.24 -9.69
N PRO A 21 -1.28 -0.23 -10.75
CA PRO A 21 -1.47 0.56 -11.98
C PRO A 21 -2.43 1.75 -11.82
N LEU A 22 -3.24 1.78 -10.76
CA LEU A 22 -4.18 2.87 -10.48
C LEU A 22 -3.54 4.01 -9.69
N LEU A 23 -2.34 3.79 -9.16
CA LEU A 23 -1.62 4.79 -8.40
C LEU A 23 -0.98 5.80 -9.34
N PRO A 24 -0.85 7.07 -8.91
CA PRO A 24 -0.06 8.03 -9.66
C PRO A 24 1.38 7.52 -9.79
N SER A 25 1.98 7.67 -10.97
CA SER A 25 3.37 7.30 -11.22
C SER A 25 4.28 7.93 -10.17
N ASN A 26 5.11 7.11 -9.53
CA ASN A 26 6.16 7.56 -8.59
C ASN A 26 7.35 8.24 -9.28
N GLU A 27 7.22 8.57 -10.57
CA GLU A 27 8.20 9.33 -11.33
C GLU A 27 8.34 10.72 -10.69
N VAL A 28 9.43 10.84 -9.96
CA VAL A 28 9.70 11.82 -8.91
C VAL A 28 9.53 13.27 -9.38
N ARG A 29 8.75 14.07 -8.63
CA ARG A 29 9.05 15.51 -8.48
C ARG A 29 10.46 15.61 -7.90
N ARG A 30 11.44 15.95 -8.74
CA ARG A 30 12.88 16.06 -8.46
C ARG A 30 13.17 16.42 -6.99
N GLY A 31 13.52 15.42 -6.18
CA GLY A 31 13.93 15.60 -4.77
C GLY A 31 13.30 14.66 -3.73
N HIS A 32 12.17 14.00 -4.01
CA HIS A 32 11.55 13.09 -3.04
C HIS A 32 10.82 11.92 -3.72
N PRO A 33 11.50 10.82 -4.06
CA PRO A 33 10.79 9.60 -4.43
C PRO A 33 9.92 9.20 -3.23
N PHE A 34 8.60 9.10 -3.42
CA PHE A 34 7.79 8.37 -2.45
C PHE A 34 8.39 6.97 -2.37
N GLY A 35 8.59 6.46 -1.14
CA GLY A 35 9.12 5.12 -0.92
C GLY A 35 8.24 4.03 -1.53
N ASP A 36 8.41 2.78 -1.11
CA ASP A 36 7.56 1.67 -1.55
C ASP A 36 6.07 2.03 -1.45
N ASN A 37 5.41 2.26 -2.59
CA ASN A 37 4.01 2.66 -2.68
C ASN A 37 3.09 1.67 -1.99
N ARG A 38 3.47 0.38 -1.99
CA ARG A 38 2.72 -0.66 -1.29
C ARG A 38 2.62 -0.37 0.19
N ARG A 39 3.73 0.01 0.80
CA ARG A 39 3.78 0.35 2.23
C ARG A 39 2.91 1.55 2.57
N VAL A 40 2.86 2.56 1.71
CA VAL A 40 2.01 3.74 1.90
C VAL A 40 0.54 3.37 1.83
N VAL A 41 0.14 2.66 0.77
CA VAL A 41 -1.26 2.28 0.54
C VAL A 41 -1.75 1.28 1.59
N GLU A 42 -0.93 0.30 1.97
CA GLU A 42 -1.26 -0.63 3.05
C GLU A 42 -1.37 0.08 4.41
N GLY A 43 -0.53 1.10 4.66
CA GLY A 43 -0.63 1.94 5.86
C GLY A 43 -1.92 2.77 5.93
N ILE A 44 -2.40 3.27 4.79
CA ILE A 44 -3.69 3.95 4.67
C ILE A 44 -4.84 2.96 4.91
N ALA A 45 -4.81 1.80 4.26
CA ALA A 45 -5.83 0.77 4.37
C ALA A 45 -5.93 0.16 5.78
N HIS A 46 -4.82 0.11 6.53
CA HIS A 46 -4.82 -0.37 7.91
C HIS A 46 -5.51 0.59 8.89
N ARG A 47 -5.71 1.87 8.53
CA ARG A 47 -6.23 2.93 9.41
C ARG A 47 -7.74 3.13 9.30
N ASP A 48 -8.54 2.07 9.09
CA ASP A 48 -10.00 2.16 9.28
C ASP A 48 -10.29 2.41 10.77
N PRO A 49 -10.82 3.60 11.16
CA PRO A 49 -11.18 3.86 12.53
C PRO A 49 -12.60 3.32 12.75
N VAL A 50 -12.70 2.08 13.25
CA VAL A 50 -13.89 1.67 13.99
C VAL A 50 -13.57 1.82 15.46
N ALA A 51 -13.83 3.01 16.00
CA ALA A 51 -13.98 3.31 17.41
C ALA A 51 -15.08 4.37 17.55
#